data_AF-A0A4R9P8P2-F1
#
_entry.id   AF-A0A4R9P8P2-F1
#
_cell.length_a   1.000
_cell.length_b   1.000
_cell.length_c   1.000
_cell.angle_alpha   90.00
_cell.angle_beta   90.00
_cell.angle_gamma   90.00
#
_symmetry.space_group_name_H-M   'P 1'
#
loop_
_entity.id
_entity.type
_entity.pdbx_description
1 polymer ?
#
loop_
_entity_poly.entity_id
_entity_poly.type
_entity_poly.pdbx_seq_one_letter_code
_entity_poly.pdbx_strand_id
1 'polypeptide(L)'
;EPVGRHERGGLAIELGRHGQCAFELMAPIAPGLMRSVPVACWHRLEHAVPERVQHGAGIVALDGERELAFDKDDEVFMTLQENAFSSIDVAAC
;
A
#
# COMPACT_ATOMS: atom_id res chain seq x y z
N GLU A 1 -9.25 -5.74 -8.95
CA GLU A 1 -9.37 -7.12 -8.44
C GLU A 1 -8.72 -7.16 -7.05
N PRO A 2 -9.40 -7.68 -6.01
CA PRO A 2 -8.79 -7.85 -4.70
C PRO A 2 -7.81 -9.02 -4.70
N VAL A 3 -6.73 -8.93 -3.91
CA VAL A 3 -5.73 -10.01 -3.76
C VAL A 3 -6.10 -10.87 -2.57
N GLY A 4 -6.23 -12.18 -2.79
CA GLY A 4 -6.51 -13.12 -1.70
C GLY A 4 -5.31 -13.29 -0.74
N ARG A 5 -5.58 -13.68 0.52
CA ARG A 5 -4.54 -13.92 1.54
C ARG A 5 -3.43 -14.89 1.09
N HIS A 6 -3.78 -15.89 0.31
CA HIS A 6 -2.87 -16.93 -0.17
C HIS A 6 -2.49 -16.76 -1.65
N GLU A 7 -2.96 -15.68 -2.28
CA GLU A 7 -2.61 -15.37 -3.64
C GLU A 7 -1.20 -14.78 -3.68
N ARG A 8 -0.43 -15.14 -4.71
CA ARG A 8 0.92 -14.59 -4.90
C ARG A 8 0.86 -13.12 -5.25
N GLY A 9 1.94 -12.40 -4.96
CA GLY A 9 2.07 -10.99 -5.25
C GLY A 9 1.27 -10.09 -4.30
N GLY A 10 1.14 -8.83 -4.69
CA GLY A 10 0.42 -7.83 -3.92
C GLY A 10 -0.30 -6.84 -4.82
N LEU A 11 -0.95 -5.86 -4.20
CA LEU A 11 -1.62 -4.76 -4.89
C LEU A 11 -1.13 -3.44 -4.32
N ALA A 12 -0.55 -2.61 -5.18
CA ALA A 12 -0.29 -1.22 -4.86
C ALA A 12 -1.51 -0.39 -5.27
N ILE A 13 -1.93 0.52 -4.39
CA ILE A 13 -3.03 1.44 -4.64
C ILE A 13 -2.47 2.85 -4.56
N GLU A 14 -2.66 3.62 -5.62
CA GLU A 14 -2.31 5.04 -5.63
C GLU A 14 -3.54 5.88 -5.29
N LEU A 15 -3.42 6.71 -4.25
CA LEU A 15 -4.47 7.64 -3.86
C LEU A 15 -4.34 8.91 -4.68
N GLY A 16 -5.46 9.40 -5.19
CA GLY A 16 -5.48 10.64 -5.96
C GLY A 16 -6.04 11.81 -5.18
N ARG A 17 -6.51 12.83 -5.91
CA ARG A 17 -7.20 13.98 -5.34
C ARG A 17 -8.70 13.84 -5.57
N HIS A 18 -9.48 14.34 -4.62
CA HIS A 18 -10.93 14.40 -4.76
C HIS A 18 -11.35 15.09 -6.06
N GLY A 19 -12.32 14.48 -6.76
CA GLY A 19 -12.81 14.97 -8.06
C GLY A 19 -11.87 14.76 -9.25
N GLN A 20 -10.70 14.13 -9.05
CA GLN A 20 -9.74 13.81 -10.12
C GLN A 20 -9.59 12.32 -10.40
N CYS A 21 -10.31 11.48 -9.66
CA CYS A 21 -10.29 10.02 -9.79
C CYS A 21 -11.60 9.51 -10.39
N ALA A 22 -11.53 8.38 -11.08
CA ALA A 22 -12.70 7.76 -11.70
C ALA A 22 -13.71 7.22 -10.66
N PHE A 23 -13.25 6.92 -9.45
CA PHE A 23 -14.09 6.46 -8.34
C PHE A 23 -13.45 6.82 -7.00
N GLU A 24 -14.29 6.79 -5.96
CA GLU A 24 -13.88 6.91 -4.57
C GLU A 24 -14.41 5.71 -3.77
N LEU A 25 -13.62 5.23 -2.81
CA LEU A 25 -13.98 4.11 -1.94
C LEU A 25 -14.22 4.63 -0.53
N MET A 26 -15.32 4.20 0.11
CA MET A 26 -15.51 4.43 1.54
C MET A 26 -14.59 3.49 2.33
N ALA A 27 -13.63 4.06 3.06
CA ALA A 27 -12.68 3.32 3.89
C ALA A 27 -12.67 3.83 5.34
N PRO A 28 -12.47 2.95 6.34
CA PRO A 28 -12.13 3.38 7.68
C PRO A 28 -10.69 3.90 7.70
N ILE A 29 -10.48 5.13 8.13
CA ILE A 29 -9.13 5.71 8.27
C ILE A 29 -8.68 5.87 9.72
N ALA A 30 -9.63 5.77 10.65
CA ALA A 30 -9.41 5.74 12.09
C ALA A 30 -10.62 5.08 12.78
N PRO A 31 -10.51 4.63 14.04
CA PRO A 31 -11.64 4.09 14.78
C PRO A 31 -12.85 5.05 14.78
N GLY A 32 -14.00 4.56 14.29
CA GLY A 32 -15.23 5.35 14.18
C GLY A 32 -15.28 6.37 13.04
N LEU A 33 -14.26 6.43 12.18
CA LEU A 33 -14.16 7.42 11.10
C LEU A 33 -14.09 6.75 9.71
N MET A 34 -15.21 6.84 8.99
CA MET A 34 -15.30 6.48 7.57
C MET A 34 -15.09 7.72 6.70
N ARG A 35 -14.22 7.62 5.69
CA ARG A 35 -14.00 8.69 4.70
C ARG A 35 -14.09 8.14 3.29
N SER A 36 -14.52 9.00 2.38
CA SER A 36 -14.37 8.75 0.94
C SER A 36 -12.91 8.94 0.59
N VAL A 37 -12.30 7.94 -0.06
CA VAL A 37 -10.90 7.92 -0.44
C VAL A 37 -10.80 7.83 -1.97
N PRO A 38 -10.27 8.85 -2.66
CA PRO A 38 -10.14 8.84 -4.11
C PRO A 38 -9.00 7.92 -4.54
N VAL A 39 -9.29 6.98 -5.46
CA VAL A 39 -8.30 6.02 -5.96
C VAL A 39 -7.91 6.41 -7.39
N ALA A 40 -6.65 6.76 -7.59
CA ALA A 40 -6.12 7.15 -8.90
C ALA A 40 -5.92 5.93 -9.80
N CYS A 41 -5.21 4.92 -9.31
CA CYS A 41 -4.97 3.67 -10.00
C CYS A 41 -4.58 2.57 -9.00
N TRP A 42 -4.44 1.35 -9.53
CA TRP A 42 -3.83 0.24 -8.81
C TRP A 42 -3.09 -0.65 -9.80
N HIS A 43 -2.09 -1.37 -9.30
CA HIS A 43 -1.37 -2.35 -10.10
C HIS A 43 -0.83 -3.49 -9.22
N ARG A 44 -0.47 -4.60 -9.87
CA ARG A 44 0.07 -5.77 -9.21
C ARG A 44 1.53 -5.55 -8.85
N LEU A 45 1.89 -5.91 -7.62
CA LEU A 45 3.27 -6.05 -7.19
C LEU A 45 3.72 -7.49 -7.36
N GLU A 46 4.91 -7.67 -7.91
CA GLU A 46 5.55 -8.97 -8.08
C GLU A 46 6.62 -9.20 -7.01
N HIS A 47 6.84 -10.47 -6.67
CA HIS A 47 7.85 -10.85 -5.71
C HIS A 47 9.25 -10.44 -6.18
N ALA A 48 10.02 -9.82 -5.28
CA ALA A 48 11.43 -9.44 -5.47
C ALA A 48 11.66 -8.45 -6.63
N VAL A 49 10.60 -7.81 -7.14
CA VAL A 49 10.70 -6.74 -8.14
C VAL A 49 10.64 -5.39 -7.43
N PRO A 50 11.71 -4.57 -7.50
CA PRO A 50 11.70 -3.23 -6.92
C PRO A 50 10.89 -2.26 -7.79
N GLU A 51 10.01 -1.52 -7.15
CA GLU A 51 9.21 -0.48 -7.78
C GLU A 51 9.53 0.88 -7.20
N ARG A 52 9.79 1.85 -8.08
CA ARG A 52 10.10 3.23 -7.67
C ARG A 52 8.82 3.96 -7.28
N VAL A 53 8.83 4.58 -6.10
CA VAL A 53 7.74 5.45 -5.64
C VAL A 53 7.77 6.76 -6.44
N GLN A 54 6.64 7.16 -7.01
CA GLN A 54 6.52 8.36 -7.85
C GLN A 54 6.19 9.62 -7.03
N HIS A 55 6.79 9.76 -5.85
CA HIS A 55 6.64 10.93 -4.99
C HIS A 55 8.00 11.60 -4.80
N GLY A 56 8.03 12.94 -4.84
CA GLY A 56 9.26 13.72 -4.71
C GLY A 56 9.58 14.16 -3.28
N ALA A 57 8.70 13.92 -2.32
CA ALA A 57 8.94 14.12 -0.89
C ALA A 57 7.76 13.54 -0.11
N GLY A 58 7.96 13.17 1.15
CA GLY A 58 6.88 12.70 2.01
C GLY A 58 7.36 11.84 3.16
N ILE A 59 6.47 10.95 3.61
CA ILE A 59 6.71 10.01 4.69
C ILE A 59 6.32 8.62 4.20
N VAL A 60 7.20 7.65 4.39
CA VAL A 60 6.87 6.22 4.31
C VAL A 60 6.40 5.77 5.68
N ALA A 61 5.11 5.44 5.80
CA ALA A 61 4.52 4.87 7.00
C ALA A 61 4.54 3.33 6.91
N LEU A 62 5.14 2.67 7.90
CA LEU A 62 5.26 1.21 7.99
C LEU A 62 4.43 0.71 9.18
N ASP A 63 3.30 0.08 8.88
CA ASP A 63 2.36 -0.51 9.86
C ASP A 63 1.80 0.49 10.91
N GLY A 64 1.93 1.79 10.65
CA GLY A 64 1.53 2.85 11.57
C GLY A 64 2.44 3.04 12.79
N GLU A 65 3.49 2.22 12.95
CA GLU A 65 4.42 2.31 14.07
C GLU A 65 5.72 3.05 13.74
N ARG A 66 6.12 3.02 12.46
CA ARG A 66 7.37 3.62 12.00
C ARG A 66 7.12 4.54 10.82
N GLU A 67 7.83 5.66 10.83
CA GLU A 67 7.75 6.70 9.81
C GLU A 67 9.17 7.03 9.35
N LEU A 68 9.36 7.10 8.03
CA LEU A 68 10.61 7.49 7.41
C LEU A 68 10.33 8.68 6.48
N ALA A 69 10.85 9.85 6.82
CA ALA A 69 10.76 11.01 5.95
C ALA A 69 11.75 10.88 4.78
N PHE A 70 11.35 11.38 3.62
CA PHE A 70 12.19 11.49 2.44
C PHE A 70 11.90 12.81 1.72
N ASP A 71 12.89 13.31 0.99
CA ASP A 71 12.76 14.52 0.18
C ASP A 71 13.14 14.28 -1.29
N LYS A 72 13.29 15.37 -2.04
CA LYS A 72 13.55 15.36 -3.48
C LYS A 72 14.90 14.76 -3.87
N ASP A 73 15.81 14.68 -2.91
CA ASP A 73 17.17 14.17 -3.09
C ASP A 73 17.24 12.66 -2.77
N ASP A 74 16.13 12.06 -2.31
CA ASP A 74 16.01 10.63 -2.02
C ASP A 74 15.33 9.85 -3.15
N GLU A 75 15.81 8.62 -3.37
CA GLU A 75 15.12 7.64 -4.21
C GLU A 75 14.49 6.56 -3.36
N VAL A 76 13.17 6.47 -3.38
CA VAL A 76 12.40 5.48 -2.60
C VAL A 76 11.94 4.34 -3.49
N PHE A 77 12.26 3.12 -3.08
CA PHE A 77 11.82 1.88 -3.72
C PHE A 77 11.01 1.03 -2.75
N MET A 78 9.99 0.38 -3.27
CA MET A 78 9.17 -0.61 -2.59
C MET A 78 9.37 -1.97 -3.26
N THR A 79 9.63 -3.00 -2.47
CA THR A 79 9.80 -4.36 -2.97
C THR A 79 8.92 -5.31 -2.17
N LEU A 80 8.10 -6.09 -2.86
CA LEU A 80 7.31 -7.13 -2.21
C LEU A 80 8.17 -8.38 -1.96
N GLN A 81 8.29 -8.77 -0.70
CA GLN A 81 8.94 -10.01 -0.30
C GLN A 81 7.89 -11.03 0.16
N GLU A 82 7.66 -12.07 -0.64
CA GLU A 82 6.81 -13.19 -0.24
C GLU A 82 7.50 -14.01 0.86
N ASN A 83 6.71 -14.56 1.78
CA ASN A 83 7.19 -15.38 2.89
C ASN A 83 8.30 -14.70 3.73
N ALA A 84 8.28 -13.37 3.82
CA ALA A 84 9.28 -12.59 4.55
C ALA A 84 9.25 -12.85 6.07
N PHE A 85 8.09 -13.23 6.60
CA PHE A 85 7.87 -13.49 8.01
C PHE A 85 7.28 -14.87 8.22
N SER A 86 7.71 -15.55 9.28
CA SER A 86 7.05 -16.78 9.73
C SER A 86 5.69 -16.42 10.34
N SER A 87 4.62 -17.00 9.83
CA SER A 87 3.25 -16.82 10.33
C SER A 87 2.67 -18.15 10.77
N ILE A 88 1.84 -18.14 11.82
CA ILE A 88 1.10 -19.31 12.29
C ILE A 88 -0.35 -19.14 11.84
N ASP A 89 -0.88 -20.14 11.14
CA ASP A 89 -2.29 -20.17 10.77
C ASP A 89 -3.11 -20.80 11.89
N VAL A 90 -3.63 -19.95 12.78
CA VAL A 90 -4.37 -20.38 13.98
C VAL A 90 -5.61 -21.21 13.63
N ALA A 91 -6.25 -20.94 12.49
CA ALA A 91 -7.44 -21.68 12.06
C ALA A 91 -7.15 -23.08 11.49
N ALA A 92 -5.89 -23.35 11.12
CA ALA A 92 -5.43 -24.64 10.62
C ALA A 92 -4.75 -25.50 11.70
N CYS A 93 -4.74 -25.03 12.95
CA CYS A 93 -4.23 -25.74 14.12
C CYS A 93 -5.27 -26.65 14.76
#